data_AF-A0A8S9MAQ3-F1
#
_entry.id   AF-A0A8S9MAQ3-F1
#
_cell.length_a   1.000
_cell.length_b   1.000
_cell.length_c   1.000
_cell.angle_alpha   90.00
_cell.angle_beta   90.00
_cell.angle_gamma   90.00
#
_symmetry.space_group_name_H-M   'P 1'
#
loop_
_entity.id
_entity.type
_entity.pdbx_description
1 polymer ?
#
loop_
_entity_poly.entity_id
_entity_poly.type
_entity_poly.pdbx_seq_one_letter_code
_entity_poly.pdbx_strand_id
1 'polypeptide(L)'
;MAYVSSWVSDAVEHGVLEVDVSVKPRLGMLFMPCELFTSKTLVKLTLGTQVQCDIPSYVSLPSLKILIIETIFFESKDLSDVLIAGCPVLEELFVRHEEMEAHPYYISSRTIEKLSVQYRGCDVYYESGLSFDAPSLVSFDYSDHALYEYTPVNFGSLVEARVDIRYNRKIVKPDISGLMIGISNIETLHLSPASADTISRCVSRHGLLLPMFNNLVSLSFGSNNQRGWKLLPYLLKKSPKLETLIIQSLNVHTSDILIPLNQVKVLHILGYQGTVQELKHLKSFIGRMQCLERVRLELAEDVVVDDGKILQLHSDTVTDRIGTIV
;
A
#
# COMPACT_ATOMS: atom_id res chain seq x y z
N MET A 1 9.96 -2.26 34.84
CA MET A 1 10.16 -3.19 33.71
C MET A 1 9.82 -4.63 34.08
N ALA A 2 10.22 -5.14 35.24
CA ALA A 2 9.86 -6.51 35.71
C ALA A 2 8.34 -6.82 35.73
N TYR A 3 7.49 -5.83 36.00
CA TYR A 3 6.04 -6.01 36.00
C TYR A 3 5.46 -6.34 34.62
N VAL A 4 6.09 -5.88 33.53
CA VAL A 4 5.55 -6.11 32.18
C VAL A 4 5.67 -7.58 31.79
N SER A 5 6.83 -8.16 32.04
CA SER A 5 7.08 -9.57 31.73
C SER A 5 6.21 -10.50 32.57
N SER A 6 5.93 -10.18 33.85
CA SER A 6 5.10 -11.02 34.71
C SER A 6 3.64 -11.06 34.27
N TRP A 7 3.00 -9.92 33.98
CA TRP A 7 1.58 -9.93 33.57
C TRP A 7 1.39 -10.59 32.21
N VAL A 8 2.36 -10.45 31.29
CA VAL A 8 2.31 -11.12 29.98
C VAL A 8 2.43 -12.64 30.18
N SER A 9 3.35 -13.10 31.03
CA SER A 9 3.48 -14.52 31.37
C SER A 9 2.18 -15.07 31.97
N ASP A 10 1.63 -14.38 32.98
CA ASP A 10 0.37 -14.78 33.62
C ASP A 10 -0.76 -14.85 32.59
N ALA A 11 -0.90 -13.83 31.73
CA ALA A 11 -1.95 -13.83 30.70
C ALA A 11 -1.80 -15.03 29.75
N VAL A 12 -0.58 -15.32 29.29
CA VAL A 12 -0.29 -16.46 28.43
C VAL A 12 -0.61 -17.80 29.11
N GLU A 13 -0.27 -17.95 30.39
CA GLU A 13 -0.60 -19.13 31.19
C GLU A 13 -2.11 -19.34 31.36
N HIS A 14 -2.88 -18.25 31.41
CA HIS A 14 -4.35 -18.30 31.44
C HIS A 14 -4.99 -18.57 30.07
N GLY A 15 -4.19 -18.75 29.01
CA GLY A 15 -4.68 -19.14 27.70
C GLY A 15 -5.38 -18.01 26.95
N VAL A 16 -4.95 -16.76 27.14
CA VAL A 16 -5.48 -15.61 26.39
C VAL A 16 -5.35 -15.82 24.88
N LEU A 17 -6.32 -15.25 24.15
CA LEU A 17 -6.38 -15.31 22.68
C LEU A 17 -5.73 -14.10 22.03
N GLU A 18 -5.71 -12.95 22.71
CA GLU A 18 -5.17 -11.71 22.17
C GLU A 18 -4.27 -11.04 23.19
N VAL A 19 -3.10 -10.60 22.75
CA VAL A 19 -2.15 -9.84 23.55
C VAL A 19 -1.69 -8.62 22.76
N ASP A 20 -1.81 -7.45 23.37
CA ASP A 20 -1.26 -6.20 22.86
C ASP A 20 -0.22 -5.68 23.85
N VAL A 21 1.04 -5.65 23.43
CA VAL A 21 2.15 -5.10 24.21
C VAL A 21 2.71 -3.88 23.48
N SER A 22 2.26 -2.70 23.91
CA SER A 22 2.69 -1.41 23.38
C SER A 22 3.21 -0.52 24.51
N VAL A 23 4.54 -0.35 24.61
CA VAL A 23 5.20 0.30 25.77
C VAL A 23 6.17 1.41 25.36
N LYS A 24 5.72 2.66 25.32
CA LYS A 24 6.60 3.81 25.02
C LYS A 24 7.78 3.89 25.99
N PRO A 25 9.04 3.64 25.58
CA PRO A 25 10.15 3.67 26.50
C PRO A 25 10.45 5.12 26.91
N ARG A 26 10.57 5.38 28.20
CA ARG A 26 11.14 6.62 28.73
C ARG A 26 12.64 6.45 29.04
N LEU A 27 13.38 5.79 28.14
CA LEU A 27 14.71 5.17 28.29
C LEU A 27 14.70 3.72 28.80
N GLY A 28 15.12 2.79 27.93
CA GLY A 28 15.54 1.43 28.27
C GLY A 28 14.95 0.32 27.40
N MET A 29 15.71 -0.78 27.25
CA MET A 29 15.31 -2.00 26.53
C MET A 29 14.27 -2.78 27.34
N LEU A 30 13.21 -3.24 26.67
CA LEU A 30 12.21 -4.13 27.27
C LEU A 30 12.42 -5.55 26.76
N PHE A 31 12.75 -6.47 27.67
CA PHE A 31 12.83 -7.88 27.34
C PHE A 31 11.44 -8.50 27.41
N MET A 32 10.98 -9.00 26.27
CA MET A 32 9.71 -9.74 26.19
C MET A 32 9.87 -11.14 26.80
N PRO A 33 8.89 -11.62 27.58
CA PRO A 33 8.95 -12.97 28.13
C PRO A 33 8.92 -14.02 27.01
N CYS A 34 9.76 -15.05 27.12
CA CYS A 34 9.86 -16.13 26.14
C CYS A 34 8.55 -16.94 26.05
N GLU A 35 7.78 -16.96 27.14
CA GLU A 35 6.48 -17.62 27.27
C GLU A 35 5.49 -17.08 26.23
N LEU A 36 5.52 -15.77 25.95
CA LEU A 36 4.68 -15.15 24.93
C LEU A 36 4.85 -15.82 23.57
N PHE A 37 6.10 -16.12 23.19
CA PHE A 37 6.47 -16.70 21.90
C PHE A 37 6.26 -18.22 21.80
N THR A 38 5.77 -18.86 22.85
CA THR A 38 5.49 -20.31 22.87
C THR A 38 4.01 -20.62 23.17
N SER A 39 3.16 -19.58 23.20
CA SER A 39 1.74 -19.71 23.48
C SER A 39 1.01 -20.52 22.41
N LYS A 40 0.23 -21.51 22.86
CA LYS A 40 -0.61 -22.34 21.97
C LYS A 40 -2.01 -21.77 21.74
N THR A 41 -2.43 -20.78 22.53
CA THR A 41 -3.79 -20.22 22.49
C THR A 41 -3.85 -18.88 21.76
N LEU A 42 -2.71 -18.21 21.62
CA LEU A 42 -2.66 -16.86 21.08
C LEU A 42 -3.04 -16.85 19.60
N VAL A 43 -4.07 -16.07 19.26
CA VAL A 43 -4.63 -15.87 17.92
C VAL A 43 -4.19 -14.53 17.33
N LYS A 44 -4.06 -13.50 18.16
CA LYS A 44 -3.61 -12.17 17.76
C LYS A 44 -2.52 -11.65 18.69
N LEU A 45 -1.46 -11.13 18.09
CA LEU A 45 -0.34 -10.55 18.81
C LEU A 45 -0.01 -9.17 18.22
N THR A 46 -0.04 -8.14 19.06
CA THR A 46 0.51 -6.83 18.76
C THR A 46 1.78 -6.62 19.57
N LEU A 47 2.88 -6.36 18.88
CA LEU A 47 4.18 -5.98 19.44
C LEU A 47 4.48 -4.55 19.01
N GLY A 48 4.43 -3.61 19.94
CA GLY A 48 4.56 -2.20 19.65
C GLY A 48 5.62 -1.47 20.45
N THR A 49 6.06 -0.33 19.89
CA THR A 49 7.01 0.70 20.38
C THR A 49 8.46 0.24 20.51
N GLN A 50 9.41 1.20 20.53
CA GLN A 50 10.90 1.12 20.52
C GLN A 50 11.54 0.10 21.50
N VAL A 51 11.13 -1.15 21.37
CA VAL A 51 11.52 -2.29 22.18
C VAL A 51 12.46 -3.10 21.31
N GLN A 52 13.65 -3.36 21.85
CA GLN A 52 14.50 -4.40 21.31
C GLN A 52 14.00 -5.73 21.88
N CYS A 53 13.50 -6.57 20.99
CA CYS A 53 13.02 -7.89 21.34
C CYS A 53 14.05 -8.92 20.89
N ASP A 54 14.71 -9.58 21.84
CA ASP A 54 15.49 -10.77 21.52
C ASP A 54 14.50 -11.89 21.22
N ILE A 55 14.22 -12.14 19.92
CA ILE A 55 13.31 -13.19 19.52
C ILE A 55 13.97 -14.54 19.85
N PRO A 56 13.34 -15.41 20.67
CA PRO A 56 13.89 -16.73 20.93
C PRO A 56 13.93 -17.55 19.64
N SER A 57 15.00 -18.31 19.39
CA SER A 57 15.12 -19.15 18.18
C SER A 57 14.07 -20.28 18.07
N TYR A 58 13.28 -20.49 19.13
CA TYR A 58 12.28 -21.54 19.27
C TYR A 58 10.83 -21.01 19.32
N VAL A 59 10.54 -19.87 18.67
CA VAL A 59 9.16 -19.35 18.53
C VAL A 59 8.23 -20.48 18.05
N SER A 60 7.12 -20.66 18.75
CA SER A 60 6.05 -21.57 18.36
C SER A 60 4.70 -20.98 18.77
N LEU A 61 4.01 -20.40 17.79
CA LEU A 61 2.71 -19.75 17.95
C LEU A 61 1.70 -20.43 17.01
N PRO A 62 1.33 -21.69 17.29
CA PRO A 62 0.60 -22.55 16.35
C PRO A 62 -0.84 -22.09 16.05
N SER A 63 -1.39 -21.17 16.84
CA SER A 63 -2.75 -20.65 16.68
C SER A 63 -2.78 -19.20 16.16
N LEU A 64 -1.62 -18.58 15.95
CA LEU A 64 -1.53 -17.16 15.65
C LEU A 64 -1.91 -16.87 14.20
N LYS A 65 -2.97 -16.10 14.03
CA LYS A 65 -3.53 -15.68 12.72
C LYS A 65 -3.17 -14.25 12.36
N ILE A 66 -3.03 -13.37 13.36
CA ILE A 66 -2.78 -11.94 13.15
C ILE A 66 -1.55 -11.51 13.95
N LEU A 67 -0.56 -10.97 13.25
CA LEU A 67 0.64 -10.40 13.85
C LEU A 67 0.78 -8.93 13.44
N ILE A 68 0.84 -8.06 14.44
CA ILE A 68 0.99 -6.62 14.27
C ILE A 68 2.32 -6.22 14.92
N ILE A 69 3.16 -5.57 14.13
CA ILE A 69 4.50 -5.13 14.50
C ILE A 69 4.56 -3.62 14.31
N GLU A 70 4.78 -2.88 15.39
CA GLU A 70 4.91 -1.43 15.38
C GLU A 70 6.22 -0.98 16.00
N THR A 71 7.20 -0.62 15.18
CA THR A 71 8.43 0.07 15.59
C THR A 71 9.21 -0.73 16.65
N ILE A 72 9.45 -2.01 16.37
CA ILE A 72 10.30 -2.91 17.18
C ILE A 72 11.63 -3.20 16.47
N PHE A 73 12.67 -3.58 17.21
CA PHE A 73 13.98 -3.94 16.66
C PHE A 73 14.13 -5.45 16.54
N PHE A 74 14.59 -5.91 15.38
CA PHE A 74 14.94 -7.30 15.09
C PHE A 74 16.27 -7.36 14.34
N GLU A 75 17.00 -8.47 14.45
CA GLU A 75 18.05 -8.71 13.46
C GLU A 75 17.43 -8.96 12.08
N SER A 76 18.20 -8.68 11.02
CA SER A 76 17.72 -8.61 9.63
C SER A 76 16.95 -9.84 9.13
N LYS A 77 17.15 -10.99 9.76
CA LYS A 77 16.56 -12.28 9.40
C LYS A 77 15.47 -12.76 10.35
N ASP A 78 15.42 -12.26 11.57
CA ASP A 78 14.61 -12.87 12.63
C ASP A 78 13.11 -12.79 12.35
N LEU A 79 12.66 -11.72 11.68
CA LEU A 79 11.26 -11.58 11.31
C LEU A 79 10.76 -12.77 10.48
N SER A 80 11.48 -13.11 9.41
CA SER A 80 11.08 -14.20 8.51
C SER A 80 11.52 -15.57 9.01
N ASP A 81 12.79 -15.71 9.39
CA ASP A 81 13.40 -17.02 9.67
C ASP A 81 13.00 -17.58 11.05
N VAL A 82 12.55 -16.73 11.97
CA VAL A 82 12.22 -17.13 13.35
C VAL A 82 10.76 -16.82 13.67
N LEU A 83 10.34 -15.55 13.63
CA LEU A 83 9.02 -15.15 14.11
C LEU A 83 7.89 -15.65 13.20
N ILE A 84 7.95 -15.34 11.90
CA ILE A 84 6.95 -15.81 10.93
C ILE A 84 7.02 -17.32 10.77
N ALA A 85 8.23 -17.90 10.71
CA ALA A 85 8.41 -19.36 10.63
C ALA A 85 7.77 -20.12 11.80
N GLY A 86 7.76 -19.52 13.00
CA GLY A 86 7.10 -20.06 14.19
C GLY A 86 5.57 -19.93 14.21
N CYS A 87 4.97 -19.25 13.22
CA CYS A 87 3.52 -18.98 13.12
C CYS A 87 2.90 -19.70 11.91
N PRO A 88 2.68 -21.03 11.97
CA PRO A 88 2.31 -21.85 10.80
C PRO A 88 0.89 -21.61 10.25
N VAL A 89 0.08 -20.77 10.89
CA VAL A 89 -1.29 -20.42 10.47
C VAL A 89 -1.51 -18.92 10.34
N LEU A 90 -0.41 -18.15 10.20
CA LEU A 90 -0.47 -16.70 10.13
C LEU A 90 -1.14 -16.24 8.83
N GLU A 91 -2.27 -15.53 8.95
CA GLU A 91 -3.10 -15.05 7.84
C GLU A 91 -2.84 -13.56 7.54
N GLU A 92 -2.62 -12.74 8.59
CA GLU A 92 -2.44 -11.29 8.46
C GLU A 92 -1.15 -10.82 9.15
N LEU A 93 -0.33 -10.06 8.42
CA LEU A 93 0.88 -9.43 8.94
C LEU A 93 0.84 -7.93 8.67
N PHE A 94 0.95 -7.15 9.74
CA PHE A 94 1.15 -5.70 9.69
C PHE A 94 2.52 -5.34 10.25
N VAL A 95 3.33 -4.65 9.47
CA VAL A 95 4.67 -4.20 9.84
C VAL A 95 4.75 -2.69 9.62
N ARG A 96 4.91 -1.93 10.69
CA ARG A 96 5.15 -0.49 10.64
C ARG A 96 6.44 -0.17 11.37
N HIS A 97 7.35 0.56 10.75
CA HIS A 97 8.49 1.15 11.46
C HIS A 97 8.58 2.64 11.17
N GLU A 98 8.86 3.39 12.23
CA GLU A 98 9.08 4.82 12.21
C GLU A 98 10.47 5.14 12.75
N GLU A 99 11.22 6.01 12.05
CA GLU A 99 12.47 6.62 12.54
C GLU A 99 13.54 5.60 12.98
N MET A 100 13.55 4.40 12.38
CA MET A 100 14.39 3.27 12.76
C MET A 100 15.37 2.88 11.65
N GLU A 101 16.52 2.32 12.02
CA GLU A 101 17.56 1.87 11.08
C GLU A 101 17.30 0.47 10.49
N ALA A 102 16.43 -0.33 11.12
CA ALA A 102 16.20 -1.72 10.73
C ALA A 102 15.06 -1.85 9.71
N HIS A 103 15.40 -2.28 8.49
CA HIS A 103 14.45 -2.78 7.50
C HIS A 103 14.69 -4.30 7.37
N PRO A 104 13.66 -5.16 7.49
CA PRO A 104 13.83 -6.54 7.10
C PRO A 104 14.17 -6.57 5.60
N TYR A 105 15.16 -7.36 5.21
CA TYR A 105 15.55 -7.47 3.79
C TYR A 105 14.65 -8.43 3.02
N TYR A 106 13.83 -9.21 3.74
CA TYR A 106 13.01 -10.28 3.18
C TYR A 106 11.80 -10.59 4.06
N ILE A 107 10.64 -10.74 3.43
CA ILE A 107 9.41 -11.25 4.06
C ILE A 107 8.97 -12.52 3.31
N SER A 108 8.90 -13.64 4.03
CA SER A 108 8.48 -14.94 3.48
C SER A 108 7.39 -15.59 4.30
N SER A 109 6.33 -16.02 3.62
CA SER A 109 5.32 -16.89 4.23
C SER A 109 4.46 -17.56 3.16
N ARG A 110 4.09 -18.81 3.39
CA ARG A 110 3.12 -19.52 2.55
C ARG A 110 1.68 -19.40 3.03
N THR A 111 1.45 -18.77 4.19
CA THR A 111 0.13 -18.70 4.81
C THR A 111 -0.44 -17.29 4.85
N ILE A 112 0.41 -16.26 4.77
CA ILE A 112 -0.05 -14.87 4.82
C ILE A 112 -0.91 -14.58 3.59
N GLU A 113 -2.14 -14.13 3.84
CA GLU A 113 -3.12 -13.68 2.87
C GLU A 113 -3.15 -12.15 2.78
N LYS A 114 -2.89 -11.44 3.89
CA LYS A 114 -2.83 -9.97 3.91
C LYS A 114 -1.52 -9.47 4.50
N LEU A 115 -0.84 -8.61 3.76
CA LEU A 115 0.43 -8.01 4.16
C LEU A 115 0.34 -6.50 4.05
N SER A 116 0.60 -5.79 5.15
CA SER A 116 0.77 -4.34 5.17
C SER A 116 2.14 -4.00 5.72
N VAL A 117 2.91 -3.21 4.97
CA VAL A 117 4.29 -2.83 5.29
C VAL A 117 4.43 -1.32 5.14
N GLN A 118 4.81 -0.65 6.22
CA GLN A 118 4.89 0.81 6.31
C GLN A 118 6.22 1.25 6.93
N TYR A 119 7.16 1.66 6.11
CA TYR A 119 8.43 2.25 6.54
C TYR A 119 8.36 3.78 6.37
N ARG A 120 8.61 4.51 7.46
CA ARG A 120 8.54 5.98 7.50
C ARG A 120 9.75 6.57 8.23
N GLY A 121 10.44 7.51 7.60
CA GLY A 121 11.53 8.25 8.26
C GLY A 121 12.77 7.40 8.57
N CYS A 122 12.85 6.18 8.06
CA CYS A 122 14.02 5.33 8.21
C CYS A 122 15.15 5.82 7.29
N ASP A 123 16.37 5.85 7.80
CA ASP A 123 17.54 6.19 6.98
C ASP A 123 17.81 5.05 5.99
N VAL A 124 17.45 5.29 4.73
CA VAL A 124 17.63 4.29 3.68
C VAL A 124 19.10 4.27 3.25
N TYR A 125 19.77 3.15 3.47
CA TYR A 125 21.13 2.91 2.99
C TYR A 125 21.17 2.87 1.46
N TYR A 126 22.32 3.23 0.88
CA TYR A 126 22.49 3.32 -0.58
C TYR A 126 22.17 2.03 -1.35
N GLU A 127 22.28 0.87 -0.69
CA GLU A 127 22.08 -0.47 -1.26
C GLU A 127 20.93 -1.24 -0.58
N SER A 128 19.98 -0.53 0.04
CA SER A 128 18.82 -1.18 0.63
C SER A 128 18.00 -1.91 -0.44
N GLY A 129 17.69 -3.18 -0.21
CA GLY A 129 16.80 -3.99 -1.04
C GLY A 129 15.76 -4.70 -0.20
N LEU A 130 14.65 -5.09 -0.83
CA LEU A 130 13.57 -5.82 -0.18
C LEU A 130 13.08 -6.95 -1.07
N SER A 131 12.89 -8.12 -0.49
CA SER A 131 12.36 -9.29 -1.18
C SER A 131 11.10 -9.79 -0.52
N PHE A 132 10.23 -10.39 -1.33
CA PHE A 132 8.97 -10.96 -0.89
C PHE A 132 8.79 -12.36 -1.49
N ASP A 133 8.49 -13.34 -0.65
CA ASP A 133 8.02 -14.66 -1.09
C ASP A 133 6.75 -15.01 -0.34
N ALA A 134 5.62 -14.56 -0.90
CA ALA A 134 4.30 -14.73 -0.31
C ALA A 134 3.30 -15.25 -1.38
N PRO A 135 3.40 -16.54 -1.77
CA PRO A 135 2.61 -17.07 -2.88
C PRO A 135 1.09 -17.09 -2.62
N SER A 136 0.67 -17.11 -1.35
CA SER A 136 -0.76 -17.11 -0.95
C SER A 136 -1.33 -15.72 -0.69
N LEU A 137 -0.52 -14.67 -0.87
CA LEU A 137 -0.92 -13.30 -0.59
C LEU A 137 -2.03 -12.85 -1.54
N VAL A 138 -3.14 -12.33 -1.01
CA VAL A 138 -4.28 -11.81 -1.78
C VAL A 138 -4.40 -10.28 -1.71
N SER A 139 -3.92 -9.67 -0.62
CA SER A 139 -3.94 -8.22 -0.41
C SER A 139 -2.58 -7.71 0.05
N PHE A 140 -2.06 -6.69 -0.63
CA PHE A 140 -0.77 -6.08 -0.35
C PHE A 140 -0.91 -4.57 -0.18
N ASP A 141 -0.44 -4.04 0.95
CA ASP A 141 -0.36 -2.60 1.21
C ASP A 141 1.08 -2.23 1.55
N TYR A 142 1.71 -1.38 0.74
CA TYR A 142 3.12 -1.07 0.83
C TYR A 142 3.39 0.42 0.79
N SER A 143 4.02 0.95 1.84
CA SER A 143 4.47 2.33 1.94
C SER A 143 5.94 2.40 2.31
N ASP A 144 6.80 2.90 1.43
CA ASP A 144 8.23 3.08 1.68
C ASP A 144 8.86 4.12 0.71
N HIS A 145 10.18 4.26 0.74
CA HIS A 145 10.98 4.85 -0.31
C HIS A 145 11.24 3.85 -1.45
N ALA A 146 11.50 4.37 -2.66
CA ALA A 146 11.94 3.52 -3.76
C ALA A 146 13.37 3.03 -3.48
N LEU A 147 13.50 1.74 -3.17
CA LEU A 147 14.75 1.08 -2.81
C LEU A 147 15.67 0.84 -4.02
N TYR A 148 16.90 0.42 -3.74
CA TYR A 148 17.88 0.10 -4.76
C TYR A 148 17.43 -1.10 -5.61
N GLU A 149 16.87 -2.13 -4.96
CA GLU A 149 16.37 -3.33 -5.64
C GLU A 149 15.18 -3.98 -4.92
N TYR A 150 14.39 -4.72 -5.69
CA TYR A 150 13.30 -5.55 -5.20
C TYR A 150 13.40 -6.95 -5.80
N THR A 151 14.20 -7.84 -5.21
CA THR A 151 14.44 -9.17 -5.83
C THR A 151 14.74 -10.26 -4.81
N PRO A 152 14.01 -11.39 -4.84
CA PRO A 152 12.82 -11.70 -5.65
C PRO A 152 11.52 -11.07 -5.09
N VAL A 153 10.48 -10.96 -5.93
CA VAL A 153 9.11 -10.62 -5.53
C VAL A 153 8.16 -11.67 -6.10
N ASN A 154 7.65 -12.55 -5.24
CA ASN A 154 6.75 -13.64 -5.60
C ASN A 154 5.40 -13.48 -4.89
N PHE A 155 4.37 -13.12 -5.66
CA PHE A 155 3.00 -12.91 -5.23
C PHE A 155 2.04 -13.76 -6.08
N GLY A 156 2.02 -15.06 -5.82
CA GLY A 156 1.33 -16.06 -6.65
C GLY A 156 -0.20 -15.84 -6.76
N SER A 157 -0.84 -15.31 -5.72
CA SER A 157 -2.30 -15.22 -5.60
C SER A 157 -2.82 -13.79 -5.44
N LEU A 158 -2.00 -12.78 -5.72
CA LEU A 158 -2.31 -11.38 -5.38
C LEU A 158 -3.41 -10.80 -6.26
N VAL A 159 -4.42 -10.22 -5.61
CA VAL A 159 -5.60 -9.64 -6.26
C VAL A 159 -5.63 -8.12 -6.15
N GLU A 160 -5.26 -7.57 -4.98
CA GLU A 160 -5.27 -6.14 -4.70
C GLU A 160 -3.90 -5.66 -4.19
N ALA A 161 -3.42 -4.57 -4.76
CA ALA A 161 -2.22 -3.89 -4.28
C ALA A 161 -2.47 -2.39 -4.03
N ARG A 162 -1.99 -1.89 -2.90
CA ARG A 162 -1.90 -0.47 -2.54
C ARG A 162 -0.44 -0.12 -2.38
N VAL A 163 0.03 0.87 -3.14
CA VAL A 163 1.45 1.21 -3.26
C VAL A 163 1.64 2.71 -3.04
N ASP A 164 2.38 3.05 -2.01
CA ASP A 164 2.84 4.41 -1.66
C ASP A 164 4.38 4.48 -1.58
N ILE A 165 5.02 4.63 -2.73
CA ILE A 165 6.48 4.65 -2.87
C ILE A 165 6.97 6.05 -3.15
N ARG A 166 7.91 6.52 -2.33
CA ARG A 166 8.43 7.89 -2.37
C ARG A 166 9.85 7.91 -2.92
N TYR A 167 10.10 8.81 -3.86
CA TYR A 167 11.45 9.03 -4.37
C TYR A 167 12.38 9.56 -3.27
N ASN A 168 13.51 8.88 -3.03
CA ASN A 168 14.55 9.33 -2.13
C ASN A 168 15.79 9.77 -2.93
N ARG A 169 16.25 11.00 -2.73
CA ARG A 169 17.43 11.55 -3.43
C ARG A 169 18.75 10.88 -3.03
N LYS A 170 18.79 10.22 -1.86
CA LYS A 170 19.97 9.47 -1.40
C LYS A 170 20.22 8.24 -2.27
N ILE A 171 19.17 7.68 -2.90
CA ILE A 171 19.25 6.49 -3.74
C ILE A 171 19.45 6.94 -5.19
N VAL A 172 20.66 6.79 -5.70
CA VAL A 172 21.08 7.34 -7.00
C VAL A 172 20.27 6.73 -8.16
N LYS A 173 19.98 5.43 -8.08
CA LYS A 173 19.29 4.67 -9.12
C LYS A 173 18.35 3.64 -8.48
N PRO A 174 17.15 4.04 -8.04
CA PRO A 174 16.18 3.09 -7.51
C PRO A 174 15.66 2.18 -8.64
N ASP A 175 15.53 0.89 -8.36
CA ASP A 175 14.98 -0.10 -9.29
C ASP A 175 13.74 -0.78 -8.70
N ILE A 176 12.57 -0.28 -9.09
CA ILE A 176 11.28 -0.86 -8.70
C ILE A 176 10.79 -1.95 -9.68
N SER A 177 11.62 -2.40 -10.64
CA SER A 177 11.19 -3.35 -11.68
C SER A 177 10.63 -4.65 -11.09
N GLY A 178 11.32 -5.22 -10.11
CA GLY A 178 10.89 -6.46 -9.46
C GLY A 178 9.55 -6.31 -8.74
N LEU A 179 9.33 -5.17 -8.07
CA LEU A 179 8.03 -4.88 -7.46
C LEU A 179 6.92 -4.75 -8.49
N MET A 180 7.16 -4.01 -9.59
CA MET A 180 6.18 -3.83 -10.66
C MET A 180 5.82 -5.17 -11.32
N ILE A 181 6.81 -6.05 -11.50
CA ILE A 181 6.59 -7.42 -12.00
C ILE A 181 5.75 -8.23 -11.01
N GLY A 182 6.09 -8.18 -9.72
CA GLY A 182 5.37 -8.90 -8.67
C GLY A 182 3.88 -8.54 -8.60
N ILE A 183 3.54 -7.26 -8.79
CA ILE A 183 2.15 -6.78 -8.75
C ILE A 183 1.45 -6.78 -10.13
N SER A 184 2.04 -7.37 -11.17
CA SER A 184 1.51 -7.23 -12.54
C SER A 184 0.24 -8.04 -12.83
N ASN A 185 -0.05 -9.08 -12.04
CA ASN A 185 -1.19 -9.99 -12.26
C ASN A 185 -2.46 -9.63 -11.48
N ILE A 186 -2.47 -8.50 -10.76
CA ILE A 186 -3.58 -8.05 -9.91
C ILE A 186 -4.80 -7.58 -10.70
N GLU A 187 -5.94 -7.51 -10.00
CA GLU A 187 -7.20 -6.97 -10.51
C GLU A 187 -7.42 -5.51 -10.09
N THR A 188 -6.92 -5.12 -8.91
CA THR A 188 -7.08 -3.77 -8.36
C THR A 188 -5.75 -3.18 -7.92
N LEU A 189 -5.43 -1.98 -8.41
CA LEU A 189 -4.22 -1.25 -8.07
C LEU A 189 -4.56 0.14 -7.54
N HIS A 190 -4.05 0.47 -6.36
CA HIS A 190 -4.06 1.83 -5.82
C HIS A 190 -2.66 2.39 -5.78
N LEU A 191 -2.43 3.46 -6.55
CA LEU A 191 -1.19 4.23 -6.50
C LEU A 191 -1.42 5.52 -5.74
N SER A 192 -0.55 5.83 -4.78
CA SER A 192 -0.52 7.15 -4.15
C SER A 192 -0.03 8.22 -5.14
N PRO A 193 -0.29 9.52 -4.87
CA PRO A 193 0.28 10.61 -5.66
C PRO A 193 1.81 10.61 -5.70
N ALA A 194 2.45 10.15 -4.63
CA ALA A 194 3.90 10.01 -4.55
C ALA A 194 4.39 8.86 -5.43
N SER A 195 3.71 7.71 -5.41
CA SER A 195 4.00 6.57 -6.30
C SER A 195 3.95 6.98 -7.76
N ALA A 196 2.94 7.74 -8.18
CA ALA A 196 2.84 8.21 -9.55
C ALA A 196 4.05 9.06 -9.98
N ASP A 197 4.52 9.99 -9.14
CA ASP A 197 5.74 10.78 -9.42
C ASP A 197 6.98 9.89 -9.47
N THR A 198 7.14 8.99 -8.49
CA THR A 198 8.29 8.10 -8.37
C THR A 198 8.40 7.16 -9.57
N ILE A 199 7.33 6.45 -9.92
CA ILE A 199 7.28 5.56 -11.09
C ILE A 199 7.54 6.36 -12.37
N SER A 200 6.94 7.54 -12.52
CA SER A 200 7.17 8.40 -13.70
C SER A 200 8.64 8.82 -13.84
N ARG A 201 9.34 9.08 -12.73
CA ARG A 201 10.80 9.32 -12.74
C ARG A 201 11.58 8.07 -13.15
N CYS A 202 11.23 6.90 -12.62
CA CYS A 202 11.88 5.64 -12.98
C CYS A 202 11.72 5.34 -14.47
N VAL A 203 10.53 5.51 -15.04
CA VAL A 203 10.28 5.35 -16.47
C VAL A 203 11.09 6.36 -17.29
N SER A 204 11.01 7.64 -16.93
CA SER A 204 11.57 8.72 -17.76
C SER A 204 13.09 8.88 -17.65
N ARG A 205 13.68 8.65 -16.47
CA ARG A 205 15.11 8.89 -16.19
C ARG A 205 15.94 7.62 -16.10
N HIS A 206 15.33 6.54 -15.63
CA HIS A 206 16.05 5.29 -15.34
C HIS A 206 15.70 4.17 -16.33
N GLY A 207 14.83 4.42 -17.30
CA GLY A 207 14.49 3.47 -18.36
C GLY A 207 13.64 2.29 -17.88
N LEU A 208 12.92 2.43 -16.76
CA LEU A 208 12.04 1.38 -16.24
C LEU A 208 11.01 0.97 -17.30
N LEU A 209 10.93 -0.34 -17.54
CA LEU A 209 9.93 -0.94 -18.40
C LEU A 209 8.78 -1.48 -17.55
N LEU A 210 7.59 -0.89 -17.69
CA LEU A 210 6.40 -1.36 -17.00
C LEU A 210 5.88 -2.66 -17.65
N PRO A 211 5.53 -3.68 -16.83
CA PRO A 211 4.90 -4.89 -17.32
C PRO A 211 3.50 -4.61 -17.87
N MET A 212 2.92 -5.59 -18.54
CA MET A 212 1.51 -5.57 -18.90
C MET A 212 0.68 -5.96 -17.67
N PHE A 213 -0.34 -5.17 -17.36
CA PHE A 213 -1.31 -5.44 -16.32
C PHE A 213 -2.55 -6.10 -16.94
N ASN A 214 -2.39 -7.35 -17.38
CA ASN A 214 -3.39 -8.04 -18.22
C ASN A 214 -4.70 -8.36 -17.49
N ASN A 215 -4.71 -8.30 -16.16
CA ASN A 215 -5.88 -8.60 -15.33
C ASN A 215 -6.42 -7.36 -14.60
N LEU A 216 -5.77 -6.19 -14.74
CA LEU A 216 -6.16 -5.00 -13.99
C LEU A 216 -7.50 -4.47 -14.50
N VAL A 217 -8.50 -4.48 -13.63
CA VAL A 217 -9.87 -4.01 -13.86
C VAL A 217 -10.11 -2.65 -13.22
N SER A 218 -9.48 -2.37 -12.07
CA SER A 218 -9.64 -1.13 -11.33
C SER A 218 -8.29 -0.47 -11.02
N LEU A 219 -8.14 0.80 -11.40
CA LEU A 219 -6.95 1.60 -11.12
C LEU A 219 -7.35 2.85 -10.35
N SER A 220 -6.86 2.99 -9.12
CA SER A 220 -6.86 4.25 -8.38
C SER A 220 -5.55 4.99 -8.59
N PHE A 221 -5.65 6.22 -9.08
CA PHE A 221 -4.51 7.03 -9.48
C PHE A 221 -4.69 8.48 -9.03
N GLY A 222 -3.62 9.08 -8.53
CA GLY A 222 -3.54 10.51 -8.26
C GLY A 222 -2.14 11.01 -8.56
N SER A 223 -1.99 12.33 -8.74
CA SER A 223 -0.67 12.95 -8.73
C SER A 223 -0.74 14.42 -8.36
N ASN A 224 0.25 14.87 -7.59
CA ASN A 224 0.38 16.26 -7.13
C ASN A 224 1.22 17.12 -8.10
N ASN A 225 1.69 16.57 -9.22
CA ASN A 225 2.49 17.31 -10.18
C ASN A 225 2.31 16.78 -11.62
N GLN A 226 2.68 17.60 -12.61
CA GLN A 226 2.53 17.24 -14.02
C GLN A 226 3.33 16.00 -14.43
N ARG A 227 4.47 15.72 -13.76
CA ARG A 227 5.31 14.56 -14.09
C ARG A 227 4.61 13.25 -13.77
N GLY A 228 4.05 13.11 -12.56
CA GLY A 228 3.33 11.90 -12.19
C GLY A 228 2.10 11.70 -13.08
N TRP A 229 1.39 12.77 -13.42
CA TRP A 229 0.30 12.73 -14.40
C TRP A 229 0.67 12.20 -15.80
N LYS A 230 1.93 12.37 -16.24
CA LYS A 230 2.41 11.75 -17.50
C LYS A 230 2.42 10.22 -17.44
N LEU A 231 2.37 9.60 -16.26
CA LEU A 231 2.33 8.14 -16.10
C LEU A 231 0.99 7.53 -16.50
N LEU A 232 -0.13 8.25 -16.28
CA LEU A 232 -1.47 7.70 -16.48
C LEU A 232 -1.69 7.16 -17.91
N PRO A 233 -1.35 7.89 -19.00
CA PRO A 233 -1.43 7.34 -20.35
C PRO A 233 -0.64 6.04 -20.58
N TYR A 234 0.51 5.87 -19.91
CA TYR A 234 1.28 4.64 -20.01
C TYR A 234 0.58 3.48 -19.31
N LEU A 235 0.05 3.71 -18.10
CA LEU A 235 -0.71 2.69 -17.36
C LEU A 235 -1.96 2.25 -18.12
N LEU A 236 -2.70 3.19 -18.71
CA LEU A 236 -3.87 2.88 -19.53
C LEU A 236 -3.51 1.99 -20.73
N LYS A 237 -2.38 2.25 -21.41
CA LYS A 237 -1.89 1.38 -22.51
C LYS A 237 -1.46 0.00 -22.03
N LYS A 238 -0.97 -0.10 -20.81
CA LYS A 238 -0.52 -1.36 -20.20
C LYS A 238 -1.64 -2.17 -19.55
N SER A 239 -2.87 -1.63 -19.50
CA SER A 239 -4.01 -2.22 -18.78
C SER A 239 -5.20 -2.44 -19.72
N PRO A 240 -5.14 -3.45 -20.61
CA PRO A 240 -6.12 -3.62 -21.68
C PRO A 240 -7.55 -3.96 -21.20
N LYS A 241 -7.69 -4.50 -19.98
CA LYS A 241 -8.98 -4.86 -19.36
C LYS A 241 -9.50 -3.81 -18.37
N LEU A 242 -8.86 -2.64 -18.29
CA LEU A 242 -9.22 -1.64 -17.29
C LEU A 242 -10.63 -1.09 -17.56
N GLU A 243 -11.53 -1.27 -16.60
CA GLU A 243 -12.92 -0.80 -16.68
C GLU A 243 -13.18 0.39 -15.75
N THR A 244 -12.52 0.44 -14.59
CA THR A 244 -12.72 1.48 -13.58
C THR A 244 -11.44 2.29 -13.38
N LEU A 245 -11.55 3.61 -13.59
CA LEU A 245 -10.49 4.56 -13.25
C LEU A 245 -10.98 5.44 -12.10
N ILE A 246 -10.29 5.37 -10.96
CA ILE A 246 -10.51 6.21 -9.79
C ILE A 246 -9.43 7.30 -9.78
N ILE A 247 -9.84 8.57 -9.77
CA ILE A 247 -8.95 9.73 -9.69
C ILE A 247 -9.02 10.31 -8.27
N GLN A 248 -7.90 10.32 -7.57
CA GLN A 248 -7.83 10.75 -6.16
C GLN A 248 -7.93 12.28 -5.99
N SER A 249 -7.56 13.07 -7.00
CA SER A 249 -7.65 14.54 -6.99
C SER A 249 -7.46 15.10 -8.40
N LEU A 250 -8.18 16.19 -8.74
CA LEU A 250 -8.10 16.89 -10.03
C LEU A 250 -7.38 18.26 -9.95
N ASN A 251 -6.59 18.48 -8.89
CA ASN A 251 -6.04 19.81 -8.54
C ASN A 251 -4.91 20.30 -9.47
N VAL A 252 -4.34 19.44 -10.31
CA VAL A 252 -3.22 19.77 -11.22
C VAL A 252 -3.73 19.96 -12.64
N HIS A 253 -3.14 20.88 -13.40
CA HIS A 253 -3.46 21.05 -14.82
C HIS A 253 -3.17 19.78 -15.63
N THR A 254 -4.25 19.13 -16.10
CA THR A 254 -4.22 17.88 -16.88
C THR A 254 -4.44 18.09 -18.38
N SER A 255 -4.58 19.33 -18.82
CA SER A 255 -4.98 19.69 -20.20
C SER A 255 -4.09 19.08 -21.30
N ASP A 256 -2.81 18.87 -21.01
CA ASP A 256 -1.82 18.35 -21.98
C ASP A 256 -1.74 16.82 -22.01
N ILE A 257 -2.48 16.12 -21.16
CA ILE A 257 -2.38 14.66 -21.03
C ILE A 257 -3.22 13.98 -22.11
N LEU A 258 -2.58 13.46 -23.16
CA LEU A 258 -3.25 12.65 -24.16
C LEU A 258 -3.69 11.31 -23.56
N ILE A 259 -4.98 11.17 -23.30
CA ILE A 259 -5.59 9.92 -22.86
C ILE A 259 -5.71 9.02 -24.11
N PRO A 260 -5.06 7.84 -24.13
CA PRO A 260 -5.19 6.91 -25.23
C PRO A 260 -6.60 6.33 -25.28
N LEU A 261 -6.97 5.78 -26.44
CA LEU A 261 -8.16 4.92 -26.55
C LEU A 261 -8.06 3.83 -25.47
N ASN A 262 -9.11 3.71 -24.67
CA ASN A 262 -9.18 2.80 -23.53
C ASN A 262 -10.60 2.27 -23.38
N GLN A 263 -10.76 1.23 -22.57
CA GLN A 263 -12.03 0.55 -22.30
C GLN A 263 -12.65 0.98 -20.97
N VAL A 264 -12.25 2.13 -20.41
CA VAL A 264 -12.76 2.62 -19.13
C VAL A 264 -14.25 2.94 -19.27
N LYS A 265 -15.06 2.25 -18.46
CA LYS A 265 -16.51 2.38 -18.38
C LYS A 265 -16.94 3.23 -17.19
N VAL A 266 -16.15 3.23 -16.11
CA VAL A 266 -16.44 3.96 -14.88
C VAL A 266 -15.30 4.91 -14.56
N LEU A 267 -15.62 6.20 -14.48
CA LEU A 267 -14.73 7.23 -13.95
C LEU A 267 -15.23 7.63 -12.57
N HIS A 268 -14.42 7.42 -11.53
CA HIS A 268 -14.74 7.81 -10.17
C HIS A 268 -13.78 8.91 -9.72
N ILE A 269 -14.29 10.08 -9.32
CA ILE A 269 -13.47 11.17 -8.79
C ILE A 269 -13.67 11.25 -7.28
N LEU A 270 -12.58 11.17 -6.53
CA LEU A 270 -12.57 11.30 -5.07
C LEU A 270 -12.31 12.76 -4.67
N GLY A 271 -12.92 13.19 -3.56
CA GLY A 271 -12.67 14.49 -2.95
C GLY A 271 -12.96 15.68 -3.85
N TYR A 272 -13.97 15.58 -4.71
CA TYR A 272 -14.33 16.61 -5.68
C TYR A 272 -14.88 17.86 -4.98
N GLN A 273 -14.24 19.01 -5.17
CA GLN A 273 -14.63 20.26 -4.51
C GLN A 273 -15.63 21.10 -5.32
N GLY A 274 -15.81 20.78 -6.60
CA GLY A 274 -16.71 21.51 -7.49
C GLY A 274 -16.14 22.84 -8.00
N THR A 275 -14.83 23.01 -7.96
CA THR A 275 -14.19 24.22 -8.49
C THR A 275 -14.32 24.29 -10.02
N VAL A 276 -14.29 25.50 -10.58
CA VAL A 276 -14.32 25.70 -12.05
C VAL A 276 -13.16 24.96 -12.73
N GLN A 277 -12.01 24.85 -12.07
CA GLN A 277 -10.85 24.14 -12.57
C GLN A 277 -11.08 22.62 -12.61
N GLU A 278 -11.58 22.02 -11.53
CA GLU A 278 -11.90 20.60 -11.50
C GLU A 278 -12.99 20.25 -12.51
N LEU A 279 -14.03 21.08 -12.65
CA LEU A 279 -15.08 20.87 -13.65
C LEU A 279 -14.51 20.88 -15.07
N LYS A 280 -13.60 21.82 -15.37
CA LYS A 280 -12.91 21.87 -16.67
C LYS A 280 -12.08 20.60 -16.92
N HIS A 281 -11.38 20.10 -15.90
CA HIS A 281 -10.61 18.87 -16.01
C HIS A 281 -11.52 17.65 -16.19
N LEU A 282 -12.59 17.53 -15.40
CA LEU A 282 -13.59 16.47 -15.51
C LEU A 282 -14.18 16.40 -16.92
N LYS A 283 -14.62 17.55 -17.47
CA LYS A 283 -15.10 17.63 -18.86
C LYS A 283 -14.04 17.17 -19.86
N SER A 284 -12.77 17.50 -19.63
CA SER A 284 -11.68 17.04 -20.50
C SER A 284 -11.47 15.52 -20.44
N PHE A 285 -11.64 14.89 -19.27
CA PHE A 285 -11.58 13.43 -19.12
C PHE A 285 -12.75 12.76 -19.84
N ILE A 286 -13.97 13.22 -19.57
CA ILE A 286 -15.19 12.69 -20.18
C ILE A 286 -15.12 12.78 -21.70
N GLY A 287 -14.75 13.95 -22.24
CA GLY A 287 -14.64 14.15 -23.69
C GLY A 287 -13.58 13.28 -24.38
N ARG A 288 -12.63 12.70 -23.63
CA ARG A 288 -11.56 11.83 -24.16
C ARG A 288 -11.86 10.33 -23.98
N MET A 289 -12.83 9.95 -23.15
CA MET A 289 -13.16 8.55 -22.86
C MET A 289 -14.38 8.11 -23.66
N GLN A 290 -14.17 7.30 -24.69
CA GLN A 290 -15.23 6.92 -25.63
C GLN A 290 -16.16 5.82 -25.10
N CYS A 291 -15.67 4.97 -24.19
CA CYS A 291 -16.41 3.84 -23.61
C CYS A 291 -17.05 4.17 -22.25
N LEU A 292 -17.03 5.44 -21.84
CA LEU A 292 -17.46 5.85 -20.52
C LEU A 292 -18.98 5.72 -20.39
N GLU A 293 -19.42 4.90 -19.43
CA GLU A 293 -20.84 4.62 -19.16
C GLU A 293 -21.31 5.35 -17.90
N ARG A 294 -20.43 5.52 -16.90
CA ARG A 294 -20.78 6.10 -15.59
C ARG A 294 -19.69 7.01 -15.06
N VAL A 295 -20.11 8.13 -14.47
CA VAL A 295 -19.24 9.03 -13.70
C VAL A 295 -19.76 9.08 -12.27
N ARG A 296 -18.87 8.82 -11.31
CA ARG A 296 -19.13 8.94 -9.88
C ARG A 296 -18.30 10.07 -9.31
N LEU A 297 -18.91 10.91 -8.49
CA LEU A 297 -18.25 12.02 -7.82
C LEU A 297 -18.44 11.86 -6.32
N GLU A 298 -17.35 11.60 -5.60
CA GLU A 298 -17.33 11.64 -4.14
C GLU A 298 -16.90 13.04 -3.71
N LEU A 299 -17.78 13.75 -3.01
CA LEU A 299 -17.54 15.12 -2.58
C LEU A 299 -16.60 15.16 -1.39
N ALA A 300 -15.77 16.20 -1.30
CA ALA A 300 -14.93 16.42 -0.13
C ALA A 300 -15.80 16.71 1.12
N GLU A 301 -15.35 16.24 2.29
CA GLU A 301 -16.09 16.30 3.56
C GLU A 301 -16.50 17.73 3.98
N ASP A 302 -15.82 18.75 3.47
CA ASP A 302 -16.01 20.18 3.76
C ASP A 302 -16.96 20.90 2.79
N VAL A 303 -17.46 20.22 1.75
CA VAL A 303 -18.37 20.81 0.77
C VAL A 303 -19.79 20.82 1.33
N VAL A 304 -20.30 22.00 1.70
CA VAL A 304 -21.74 22.20 1.93
C VAL A 304 -22.46 22.02 0.60
N VAL A 305 -23.19 20.92 0.49
CA VAL A 305 -24.02 20.56 -0.66
C VAL A 305 -25.37 21.22 -0.47
N ASP A 306 -25.69 22.22 -1.28
CA ASP A 306 -27.06 22.68 -1.45
C ASP A 306 -27.66 22.04 -2.72
N ASP A 307 -28.99 22.01 -2.80
CA ASP A 307 -29.72 21.46 -3.95
C ASP A 307 -29.33 22.15 -5.27
N GLY A 308 -28.86 23.40 -5.22
CA GLY A 308 -28.39 24.17 -6.38
C GLY A 308 -27.09 23.62 -6.96
N LYS A 309 -26.12 23.23 -6.12
CA LYS A 309 -24.86 22.61 -6.56
C LYS A 309 -25.09 21.22 -7.16
N ILE A 310 -26.00 20.42 -6.59
CA ILE A 310 -26.36 19.11 -7.16
C ILE A 310 -26.99 19.28 -8.55
N LEU A 311 -27.92 20.22 -8.68
CA LEU A 311 -28.58 20.53 -9.96
C LEU A 311 -27.58 21.05 -11.00
N GLN A 312 -26.61 21.87 -10.61
CA GLN A 312 -25.56 22.38 -11.49
C GLN A 312 -24.60 21.27 -11.96
N LEU A 313 -24.21 20.35 -11.06
CA LEU A 313 -23.38 19.20 -11.42
C LEU A 313 -24.11 18.26 -12.39
N HIS A 314 -25.40 18.02 -12.15
CA HIS A 314 -26.25 17.28 -13.08
C HIS A 314 -26.38 17.99 -14.43
N SER A 315 -26.67 19.29 -14.47
CA SER A 315 -26.82 20.01 -15.74
C SER A 315 -25.52 20.07 -16.55
N ASP A 316 -24.38 20.24 -15.89
CA ASP A 316 -23.08 20.45 -16.53
C ASP A 316 -22.43 19.17 -17.07
N THR A 317 -22.92 18.00 -16.66
CA THR A 317 -22.37 16.69 -17.09
C THR A 317 -23.38 15.84 -17.86
N VAL A 318 -24.69 15.99 -17.63
CA VAL A 318 -25.75 15.32 -18.45
C VAL A 318 -25.80 15.89 -19.87
N THR A 319 -25.31 17.11 -20.08
CA THR A 319 -25.18 17.70 -21.43
C THR A 319 -24.13 17.00 -22.30
N ASP A 320 -23.23 16.20 -21.73
CA ASP A 320 -22.23 15.40 -22.44
C ASP A 320 -22.42 13.89 -22.18
N ARG A 321 -23.12 13.21 -23.12
CA ARG A 321 -23.12 11.75 -23.38
C ARG A 321 -23.39 10.72 -22.25
N ILE A 322 -23.49 11.09 -20.98
CA ILE A 322 -23.51 10.10 -19.87
C ILE A 322 -24.86 10.06 -19.17
N GLY A 323 -25.46 8.87 -19.15
CA GLY A 323 -26.66 8.56 -18.41
C GLY A 323 -26.33 8.15 -16.98
N THR A 324 -26.74 8.99 -16.02
CA THR A 324 -26.73 8.75 -14.56
C THR A 324 -25.42 9.09 -13.84
N ILE A 325 -25.45 10.18 -13.08
CA ILE A 325 -24.56 10.46 -11.94
C ILE A 325 -25.22 9.82 -10.73
N VAL A 326 -24.45 9.06 -9.93
CA VAL A 326 -24.89 8.46 -8.67
C VAL A 326 -23.96 8.92 -7.57
#